data_AF-A0A3C1WPV1-F1
#
_entry.id   AF-A0A3C1WPV1-F1
#
_cell.length_a   1.000
_cell.length_b   1.000
_cell.length_c   1.000
_cell.angle_alpha   90.00
_cell.angle_beta   90.00
_cell.angle_gamma   90.00
#
_symmetry.space_group_name_H-M   'P 1'
#
loop_
_entity.id
_entity.type
_entity.pdbx_description
1 polymer ?
#
loop_
_entity_poly.entity_id
_entity_poly.type
_entity_poly.pdbx_seq_one_letter_code
_entity_poly.pdbx_strand_id
1 'polypeptide(L)'
;LCFEKFFPEWFDDWKSGTLNNIYTPEQASTWVWDTTWTGNIFNYRFTYEKGAYILHMLRWLVGDSAFFNGLKSYQQDQDLCYSFSKLLNFKLHMELASGTDLTEFFNQWYYGYGYPSYHLQWCQNAGNETKIYVTQSFSSLNNVAYYKMPIPVKFYGENKDTTVRFENIYNGQIFSTTLPFKIDSIVFDPELHLISFDNTIQQVPGFADASVSVFPNPSSDNLTVYFSADFIPDFISVFSIDGKEIFSSSISLEEKQTMLPITTDKLTAGVYLIKVKHGVATRTLRWIKL
;
A
#
# COMPACT_ATOMS: atom_id res chain seq x y z
N LEU A 1 19.96 -9.43 8.01
CA LEU A 1 21.22 -9.18 7.27
C LEU A 1 22.33 -10.15 7.66
N CYS A 2 22.74 -10.24 8.94
CA CYS A 2 23.67 -11.30 9.35
C CYS A 2 23.07 -12.69 9.19
N PHE A 3 21.79 -12.88 9.54
CA PHE A 3 21.05 -14.12 9.26
C PHE A 3 21.10 -14.47 7.77
N GLU A 4 20.62 -13.60 6.89
CA GLU A 4 20.70 -13.82 5.43
C GLU A 4 22.09 -14.22 4.91
N LYS A 5 23.18 -13.65 5.45
CA LYS A 5 24.54 -13.96 5.00
C LYS A 5 25.11 -15.24 5.60
N PHE A 6 24.90 -15.48 6.88
CA PHE A 6 25.58 -16.54 7.64
C PHE A 6 24.69 -17.73 7.97
N PHE A 7 23.37 -17.53 7.95
CA PHE A 7 22.30 -18.49 8.26
C PHE A 7 21.10 -18.27 7.32
N PRO A 8 21.29 -18.32 5.98
CA PRO A 8 20.24 -18.02 5.00
C PRO A 8 18.99 -18.89 5.20
N GLU A 9 19.15 -20.12 5.68
CA GLU A 9 18.07 -21.06 5.98
C GLU A 9 17.10 -20.55 7.07
N TRP A 10 17.52 -19.60 7.91
CA TRP A 10 16.71 -19.03 8.99
C TRP A 10 16.19 -17.63 8.66
N PHE A 11 16.51 -17.09 7.47
CA PHE A 11 16.17 -15.71 7.18
C PHE A 11 14.67 -15.50 6.97
N ASP A 12 13.98 -16.45 6.35
CA ASP A 12 12.52 -16.39 6.19
C ASP A 12 11.78 -16.61 7.53
N ASP A 13 12.30 -17.50 8.37
CA ASP A 13 11.81 -17.69 9.74
C ASP A 13 12.01 -16.43 10.59
N TRP A 14 13.16 -15.75 10.44
CA TRP A 14 13.40 -14.46 11.09
C TRP A 14 12.42 -13.40 10.60
N LYS A 15 12.21 -13.25 9.28
CA LYS A 15 11.27 -12.25 8.74
C LYS A 15 9.86 -12.46 9.27
N SER A 16 9.34 -13.68 9.14
CA SER A 16 7.98 -14.02 9.60
C SER A 16 7.84 -13.92 11.12
N GLY A 17 8.82 -14.41 11.89
CA GLY A 17 8.84 -14.30 13.35
C GLY A 17 8.90 -12.85 13.83
N THR A 18 9.76 -12.03 13.23
CA THR A 18 9.85 -10.60 13.55
C THR A 18 8.56 -9.86 13.19
N LEU A 19 7.93 -10.12 12.04
CA LEU A 19 6.64 -9.50 11.69
C LEU A 19 5.53 -9.89 12.68
N ASN A 20 5.42 -11.17 13.02
CA ASN A 20 4.46 -11.64 14.04
C ASN A 20 4.71 -10.97 15.38
N ASN A 21 6.00 -10.83 15.75
CA ASN A 21 6.38 -10.09 16.94
C ASN A 21 6.02 -8.62 16.81
N ILE A 22 6.07 -7.96 15.65
CA ILE A 22 5.67 -6.55 15.51
C ILE A 22 4.15 -6.36 15.57
N TYR A 23 3.34 -7.31 15.08
CA TYR A 23 1.88 -7.20 14.96
C TYR A 23 1.14 -6.94 16.28
N THR A 24 0.57 -5.75 16.46
CA THR A 24 -0.15 -5.39 17.68
C THR A 24 -1.39 -4.54 17.41
N PRO A 25 -2.49 -4.75 18.17
CA PRO A 25 -3.60 -3.81 18.18
C PRO A 25 -3.20 -2.43 18.74
N GLU A 26 -2.17 -2.40 19.60
CA GLU A 26 -1.66 -1.20 20.26
C GLU A 26 -0.72 -0.41 19.34
N GLN A 27 -0.87 0.90 19.31
CA GLN A 27 -0.13 1.78 18.40
C GLN A 27 1.33 1.88 18.82
N ALA A 28 2.22 1.71 17.86
CA ALA A 28 3.63 1.64 18.18
C ALA A 28 4.53 2.34 17.18
N SER A 29 5.34 3.24 17.72
CA SER A 29 6.42 3.93 17.04
C SER A 29 7.75 3.32 17.50
N THR A 30 8.73 3.29 16.59
CA THR A 30 10.11 2.97 16.95
C THR A 30 10.75 4.14 17.70
N TRP A 31 10.28 5.36 17.45
CA TRP A 31 10.74 6.55 18.14
C TRP A 31 10.18 6.63 19.56
N VAL A 32 11.09 6.83 20.50
CA VAL A 32 10.79 6.92 21.93
C VAL A 32 10.57 8.37 22.32
N TRP A 33 9.30 8.77 22.49
CA TRP A 33 8.93 10.13 22.90
C TRP A 33 9.19 10.41 24.38
N ASP A 34 9.12 9.38 25.23
CA ASP A 34 9.41 9.48 26.66
C ASP A 34 10.62 8.59 27.01
N THR A 35 11.75 9.26 27.28
CA THR A 35 13.02 8.63 27.66
C THR A 35 13.17 8.45 29.17
N THR A 36 12.17 8.83 29.96
CA THR A 36 12.15 8.60 31.42
C THR A 36 11.64 7.21 31.78
N TRP A 37 10.93 6.55 30.85
CA TRP A 37 10.45 5.20 31.03
C TRP A 37 11.30 4.17 30.25
N THR A 38 11.99 3.31 31.01
CA THR A 38 12.85 2.26 30.46
C THR A 38 12.10 1.24 29.60
N GLY A 39 10.82 1.00 29.86
CA GLY A 39 10.00 0.07 29.08
C GLY A 39 9.75 0.52 27.64
N ASN A 40 9.73 1.84 27.39
CA ASN A 40 9.70 2.39 26.03
C ASN A 40 11.06 2.30 25.34
N ILE A 41 12.13 2.62 26.08
CA ILE A 41 13.50 2.64 25.54
C ILE A 41 13.93 1.23 25.15
N PHE A 42 13.64 0.24 25.99
CA PHE A 42 14.04 -1.16 25.80
C PHE A 42 12.87 -2.04 25.37
N ASN A 43 11.94 -1.48 24.59
CA ASN A 43 10.83 -2.24 24.05
C ASN A 43 11.35 -3.18 22.96
N TYR A 44 11.44 -4.47 23.26
CA TYR A 44 11.90 -5.50 22.30
C TYR A 44 11.15 -5.43 20.97
N ARG A 45 9.84 -5.21 21.03
CA ARG A 45 8.95 -5.21 19.86
C ARG A 45 9.21 -4.04 18.91
N PHE A 46 9.38 -2.85 19.47
CA PHE A 46 9.39 -1.62 18.66
C PHE A 46 10.80 -1.07 18.46
N THR A 47 11.62 -1.04 19.50
CA THR A 47 12.98 -0.53 19.41
C THR A 47 13.89 -1.50 18.66
N TYR A 48 13.72 -2.81 18.87
CA TYR A 48 14.60 -3.84 18.30
C TYR A 48 14.00 -4.47 17.04
N GLU A 49 12.87 -5.16 17.17
CA GLU A 49 12.27 -5.92 16.07
C GLU A 49 11.78 -5.00 14.94
N LYS A 50 10.90 -4.03 15.24
CA LYS A 50 10.47 -3.03 14.24
C LYS A 50 11.66 -2.20 13.73
N GLY A 51 12.57 -1.78 14.60
CA GLY A 51 13.81 -1.08 14.21
C GLY A 51 14.66 -1.85 13.19
N ALA A 52 14.87 -3.15 13.42
CA ALA A 52 15.61 -4.02 12.49
C ALA A 52 14.86 -4.17 11.15
N TYR A 53 13.54 -4.30 11.19
CA TYR A 53 12.74 -4.42 9.98
C TYR A 53 12.66 -3.12 9.17
N ILE A 54 12.71 -1.95 9.81
CA ILE A 54 12.84 -0.66 9.10
C ILE A 54 14.13 -0.63 8.29
N LEU A 55 15.25 -1.16 8.82
CA LEU A 55 16.49 -1.26 8.05
C LEU A 55 16.38 -2.27 6.89
N HIS A 56 15.64 -3.37 7.07
CA HIS A 56 15.32 -4.31 6.00
C HIS A 56 14.51 -3.65 4.88
N MET A 57 13.44 -2.92 5.24
CA MET A 57 12.63 -2.14 4.32
C MET A 57 13.42 -1.03 3.61
N LEU A 58 14.33 -0.37 4.32
CA LEU A 58 15.19 0.64 3.74
C LEU A 58 16.06 0.04 2.63
N ARG A 59 16.66 -1.14 2.88
CA ARG A 59 17.41 -1.87 1.85
C ARG A 59 16.53 -2.24 0.65
N TRP A 60 15.29 -2.67 0.87
CA TRP A 60 14.34 -2.92 -0.23
C TRP A 60 14.01 -1.65 -1.04
N LEU A 61 13.94 -0.49 -0.37
CA LEU A 61 13.67 0.79 -1.00
C LEU A 61 14.85 1.26 -1.87
N VAL A 62 16.07 1.29 -1.31
CA VAL A 62 17.25 1.88 -1.97
C VAL A 62 18.12 0.89 -2.75
N GLY A 63 17.91 -0.41 -2.54
CA GLY A 63 18.69 -1.50 -3.12
C GLY A 63 20.01 -1.77 -2.39
N ASP A 64 20.52 -2.99 -2.59
CA ASP A 64 21.69 -3.53 -1.88
C ASP A 64 22.93 -2.66 -2.00
N SER A 65 23.27 -2.26 -3.23
CA SER A 65 24.48 -1.49 -3.50
C SER A 65 24.49 -0.16 -2.72
N ALA A 66 23.40 0.60 -2.81
CA ALA A 66 23.26 1.87 -2.10
C ALA A 66 23.26 1.66 -0.58
N PHE A 67 22.52 0.66 -0.09
CA PHE A 67 22.43 0.37 1.33
C PHE A 67 23.80 0.05 1.95
N PHE A 68 24.55 -0.89 1.37
CA PHE A 68 25.87 -1.26 1.91
C PHE A 68 26.93 -0.18 1.71
N ASN A 69 26.88 0.58 0.60
CA ASN A 69 27.77 1.74 0.42
C ASN A 69 27.48 2.84 1.44
N GLY A 70 26.20 3.10 1.73
CA GLY A 70 25.78 4.03 2.77
C GLY A 70 26.29 3.60 4.15
N LEU A 71 26.19 2.30 4.48
CA LEU A 71 26.67 1.78 5.77
C LEU A 71 28.18 1.96 5.92
N LYS A 72 28.93 1.65 4.85
CA LYS A 72 30.37 1.84 4.81
C LYS A 72 30.75 3.31 4.97
N SER A 73 30.07 4.19 4.25
CA SER A 73 30.28 5.65 4.34
C SER A 73 30.00 6.16 5.76
N TYR A 74 28.87 5.77 6.36
CA TYR A 74 28.50 6.13 7.72
C TYR A 74 29.53 5.67 8.77
N GLN A 75 30.04 4.45 8.64
CA GLN A 75 31.05 3.92 9.56
C GLN A 75 32.42 4.60 9.40
N GLN A 76 32.74 5.09 8.21
CA GLN A 76 34.04 5.70 7.88
C GLN A 76 34.07 7.22 8.08
N ASP A 77 32.94 7.83 8.41
CA ASP A 77 32.85 9.26 8.69
C ASP A 77 33.70 9.61 9.93
N GLN A 78 34.73 10.45 9.72
CA GLN A 78 35.68 10.86 10.77
C GLN A 78 35.02 11.70 11.87
N ASP A 79 33.93 12.43 11.55
CA ASP A 79 33.21 13.27 12.51
C ASP A 79 32.26 12.44 13.39
N LEU A 80 31.87 11.25 12.93
CA LEU A 80 30.99 10.31 13.65
C LEU A 80 31.76 9.19 14.34
N CYS A 81 32.93 8.80 13.80
CA CYS A 81 33.74 7.73 14.35
C CYS A 81 34.17 8.07 15.78
N TYR A 82 33.96 7.14 16.71
CA TYR A 82 34.22 7.34 18.15
C TYR A 82 33.41 8.47 18.81
N SER A 83 32.32 8.91 18.17
CA SER A 83 31.43 9.95 18.66
C SER A 83 29.99 9.44 18.83
N PHE A 84 29.10 10.30 19.32
CA PHE A 84 27.67 10.03 19.37
C PHE A 84 27.03 10.36 18.02
N SER A 85 26.20 9.45 17.53
CA SER A 85 25.45 9.65 16.29
C SER A 85 23.95 9.65 16.53
N LYS A 86 23.22 10.30 15.61
CA LYS A 86 21.76 10.38 15.59
C LYS A 86 21.24 9.82 14.27
N LEU A 87 19.94 9.53 14.22
CA LEU A 87 19.30 9.05 12.99
C LEU A 87 19.56 9.96 11.79
N LEU A 88 19.59 11.28 11.98
CA LEU A 88 19.83 12.23 10.88
C LEU A 88 21.21 12.04 10.23
N ASN A 89 22.23 11.67 10.99
CA ASN A 89 23.55 11.36 10.45
C ASN A 89 23.46 10.09 9.59
N PHE A 90 22.87 9.01 10.13
CA PHE A 90 22.67 7.76 9.39
C PHE A 90 21.87 8.00 8.09
N LYS A 91 20.77 8.74 8.18
CA LYS A 91 19.92 9.13 7.05
C LYS A 91 20.75 9.81 5.97
N LEU A 92 21.57 10.80 6.32
CA LEU A 92 22.40 11.54 5.36
C LEU A 92 23.28 10.60 4.50
N HIS A 93 23.97 9.62 5.11
CA HIS A 93 24.79 8.69 4.33
C HIS A 93 23.96 7.76 3.44
N MET A 94 22.76 7.36 3.88
CA MET A 94 21.85 6.56 3.06
C MET A 94 21.32 7.37 1.87
N GLU A 95 20.97 8.64 2.06
CA GLU A 95 20.53 9.54 0.99
C GLU A 95 21.66 9.80 -0.02
N LEU A 96 22.88 10.07 0.46
CA LEU A 96 24.05 10.28 -0.40
C LEU A 96 24.38 9.03 -1.23
N ALA A 97 24.25 7.84 -0.66
CA ALA A 97 24.55 6.59 -1.36
C ALA A 97 23.44 6.17 -2.34
N SER A 98 22.19 6.51 -2.06
CA SER A 98 21.03 6.10 -2.86
C SER A 98 20.53 7.14 -3.85
N GLY A 99 20.86 8.42 -3.65
CA GLY A 99 20.25 9.54 -4.36
C GLY A 99 18.76 9.73 -4.07
N THR A 100 18.22 9.07 -3.04
CA THR A 100 16.80 9.11 -2.67
C THR A 100 16.60 9.96 -1.43
N ASP A 101 15.62 10.87 -1.42
CA ASP A 101 15.17 11.56 -0.20
C ASP A 101 14.42 10.56 0.70
N LEU A 102 14.95 10.32 1.89
CA LEU A 102 14.44 9.36 2.86
C LEU A 102 13.64 10.04 3.98
N THR A 103 13.36 11.34 3.87
CA THR A 103 12.56 12.09 4.84
C THR A 103 11.20 11.44 5.07
N GLU A 104 10.45 11.18 4.01
CA GLU A 104 9.13 10.57 4.11
C GLU A 104 9.21 9.15 4.70
N PHE A 105 10.20 8.37 4.28
CA PHE A 105 10.42 7.01 4.79
C PHE A 105 10.60 7.01 6.31
N PHE A 106 11.51 7.83 6.86
CA PHE A 106 11.73 7.86 8.30
C PHE A 106 10.54 8.50 9.06
N ASN A 107 9.87 9.49 8.47
CA ASN A 107 8.65 10.06 9.05
C ASN A 107 7.56 9.01 9.22
N GLN A 108 7.35 8.15 8.22
CA GLN A 108 6.31 7.13 8.26
C GLN A 108 6.68 5.94 9.16
N TRP A 109 7.90 5.42 9.01
CA TRP A 109 8.25 4.12 9.58
C TRP A 109 8.94 4.22 10.95
N TYR A 110 9.76 5.25 11.17
CA TYR A 110 10.50 5.43 12.42
C TYR A 110 9.76 6.34 13.40
N TYR A 111 9.35 7.54 12.94
CA TYR A 111 8.65 8.51 13.79
C TYR A 111 7.15 8.22 13.90
N GLY A 112 6.54 7.77 12.81
CA GLY A 112 5.11 7.45 12.72
C GLY A 112 4.69 6.22 13.53
N TYR A 113 3.38 6.06 13.66
CA TYR A 113 2.77 4.98 14.43
C TYR A 113 2.15 3.92 13.54
N GLY A 114 2.16 2.66 13.97
CA GLY A 114 1.43 1.60 13.30
C GLY A 114 2.07 1.15 11.98
N TYR A 115 1.21 0.70 11.07
CA TYR A 115 1.53 0.08 9.78
C TYR A 115 0.28 0.00 8.88
N PRO A 116 0.44 -0.16 7.56
CA PRO A 116 -0.68 -0.34 6.64
C PRO A 116 -1.18 -1.80 6.57
N SER A 117 -2.46 -1.94 6.27
CA SER A 117 -3.03 -3.12 5.60
C SER A 117 -3.26 -2.77 4.15
N TYR A 118 -2.70 -3.55 3.22
CA TYR A 118 -2.87 -3.36 1.78
C TYR A 118 -4.06 -4.18 1.27
N HIS A 119 -4.92 -3.55 0.50
CA HIS A 119 -6.06 -4.19 -0.17
C HIS A 119 -5.90 -4.06 -1.67
N LEU A 120 -5.67 -5.20 -2.34
CA LEU A 120 -5.42 -5.27 -3.76
C LEU A 120 -6.66 -5.82 -4.47
N GLN A 121 -7.23 -5.02 -5.36
CA GLN A 121 -8.27 -5.46 -6.27
C GLN A 121 -7.70 -5.51 -7.68
N TRP A 122 -7.82 -6.65 -8.35
CA TRP A 122 -7.18 -6.83 -9.65
C TRP A 122 -8.11 -7.46 -10.69
N CYS A 123 -7.83 -7.21 -11.96
CA CYS A 123 -8.43 -7.94 -13.06
C CYS A 123 -7.44 -8.08 -14.22
N GLN A 124 -7.75 -8.97 -15.15
CA GLN A 124 -7.02 -9.13 -16.39
C GLN A 124 -7.99 -9.22 -17.57
N ASN A 125 -7.70 -8.50 -18.65
CA ASN A 125 -8.48 -8.55 -19.88
C ASN A 125 -8.04 -9.72 -20.80
N ALA A 126 -8.77 -9.94 -21.90
CA ALA A 126 -8.45 -10.99 -22.86
C ALA A 126 -7.10 -10.78 -23.59
N GLY A 127 -6.58 -9.55 -23.59
CA GLY A 127 -5.26 -9.19 -24.11
C GLY A 127 -4.12 -9.32 -23.08
N ASN A 128 -4.38 -9.92 -21.92
CA ASN A 128 -3.47 -10.05 -20.77
C ASN A 128 -3.01 -8.73 -20.13
N GLU A 129 -3.65 -7.61 -20.44
CA GLU A 129 -3.50 -6.38 -19.68
C GLU A 129 -4.12 -6.58 -18.30
N THR A 130 -3.32 -6.33 -17.28
CA THR A 130 -3.65 -6.52 -15.87
C THR A 130 -3.71 -5.16 -15.21
N LYS A 131 -4.81 -4.88 -14.52
CA LYS A 131 -4.97 -3.68 -13.68
C LYS A 131 -5.06 -4.08 -12.23
N ILE A 132 -4.43 -3.28 -11.36
CA ILE A 132 -4.38 -3.52 -9.92
C ILE A 132 -4.66 -2.20 -9.22
N TYR A 133 -5.75 -2.15 -8.50
CA TYR A 133 -6.11 -1.06 -7.60
C TYR A 133 -5.64 -1.39 -6.19
N VAL A 134 -4.87 -0.48 -5.61
CA VAL A 134 -4.25 -0.67 -4.30
C VAL A 134 -4.78 0.39 -3.35
N THR A 135 -5.47 -0.06 -2.30
CA THR A 135 -5.80 0.79 -1.15
C THR A 135 -5.08 0.35 0.10
N GLN A 136 -5.00 1.26 1.05
CA GLN A 136 -4.41 1.06 2.36
C GLN A 136 -5.44 1.42 3.44
N SER A 137 -5.50 0.62 4.48
CA SER A 137 -6.15 0.96 5.74
C SER A 137 -5.15 0.92 6.89
N PHE A 138 -5.36 1.76 7.90
CA PHE A 138 -4.51 1.84 9.08
C PHE A 138 -5.32 2.45 10.23
N SER A 139 -4.87 2.24 11.47
CA SER A 139 -5.58 2.72 12.66
C SER A 139 -5.66 4.26 12.72
N SER A 140 -6.78 4.79 13.22
CA SER A 140 -7.19 6.21 13.14
C SER A 140 -6.36 7.24 13.91
N LEU A 141 -5.40 6.84 14.75
CA LEU A 141 -4.48 7.77 15.46
C LEU A 141 -3.13 7.91 14.75
N ASN A 142 -3.03 7.42 13.52
CA ASN A 142 -1.84 7.58 12.72
C ASN A 142 -1.75 9.02 12.18
N ASN A 143 -0.60 9.66 12.35
CA ASN A 143 -0.27 10.93 11.70
C ASN A 143 0.20 10.74 10.24
N VAL A 144 0.18 9.50 9.75
CA VAL A 144 0.53 9.13 8.38
C VAL A 144 -0.74 8.98 7.55
N ALA A 145 -0.86 9.76 6.47
CA ALA A 145 -2.00 9.71 5.56
C ALA A 145 -1.96 8.51 4.59
N TYR A 146 -0.78 7.96 4.35
CA TYR A 146 -0.53 6.75 3.55
C TYR A 146 0.93 6.30 3.75
N TYR A 147 1.23 5.03 3.52
CA TYR A 147 2.60 4.51 3.56
C TYR A 147 3.17 4.40 2.15
N LYS A 148 4.19 5.21 1.86
CA LYS A 148 4.90 5.22 0.58
C LYS A 148 5.91 4.09 0.57
N MET A 149 5.64 3.03 -0.20
CA MET A 149 6.59 1.95 -0.41
C MET A 149 6.42 1.30 -1.78
N PRO A 150 7.53 0.86 -2.40
CA PRO A 150 7.46 -0.10 -3.49
C PRO A 150 6.90 -1.42 -2.97
N ILE A 151 5.83 -1.91 -3.59
CA ILE A 151 5.17 -3.16 -3.22
C ILE A 151 5.47 -4.26 -4.25
N PRO A 152 5.94 -5.44 -3.84
CA PRO A 152 6.08 -6.58 -4.74
C PRO A 152 4.76 -7.36 -4.82
N VAL A 153 4.32 -7.65 -6.04
CA VAL A 153 3.18 -8.54 -6.30
C VAL A 153 3.64 -9.64 -7.22
N LYS A 154 3.48 -10.89 -6.78
CA LYS A 154 3.81 -12.07 -7.57
C LYS A 154 2.56 -12.60 -8.25
N PHE A 155 2.66 -12.80 -9.55
CA PHE A 155 1.61 -13.33 -10.41
C PHE A 155 1.94 -14.77 -10.75
N TYR A 156 0.95 -15.65 -10.63
CA TYR A 156 1.03 -17.03 -11.05
C TYR A 156 0.04 -17.25 -12.20
N GLY A 157 0.48 -17.98 -13.21
CA GLY A 157 -0.36 -18.62 -14.22
C GLY A 157 0.13 -20.05 -14.44
N GLU A 158 -0.60 -20.84 -15.22
CA GLU A 158 -0.44 -22.29 -15.38
C GLU A 158 0.95 -22.86 -15.03
N ASN A 159 1.99 -22.42 -15.74
CA ASN A 159 3.38 -22.87 -15.51
C ASN A 159 4.39 -21.71 -15.53
N LYS A 160 3.93 -20.48 -15.25
CA LYS A 160 4.76 -19.27 -15.29
C LYS A 160 4.46 -18.41 -14.08
N ASP A 161 5.50 -17.78 -13.55
CA ASP A 161 5.33 -16.75 -12.56
C ASP A 161 6.21 -15.55 -12.86
N THR A 162 5.84 -14.39 -12.30
CA THR A 162 6.63 -13.16 -12.37
C THR A 162 6.29 -12.29 -11.17
N THR A 163 7.28 -11.66 -10.58
CA THR A 163 7.09 -10.62 -9.56
C THR A 163 7.24 -9.24 -10.21
N VAL A 164 6.25 -8.38 -10.01
CA VAL A 164 6.31 -6.97 -10.42
C VAL A 164 6.42 -6.10 -9.18
N ARG A 165 7.36 -5.14 -9.21
CA ARG A 165 7.52 -4.11 -8.18
C ARG A 165 6.74 -2.87 -8.60
N PHE A 166 5.74 -2.50 -7.82
CA PHE A 166 4.91 -1.32 -8.06
C PHE A 166 5.25 -0.19 -7.10
N GLU A 167 5.52 1.01 -7.64
CA GLU A 167 5.79 2.20 -6.83
C GLU A 167 4.49 2.77 -6.24
N ASN A 168 4.09 2.30 -5.06
CA ASN A 168 2.90 2.80 -4.38
C ASN A 168 3.22 4.08 -3.59
N ILE A 169 2.78 5.20 -4.15
CA ILE A 169 3.10 6.56 -3.71
C ILE A 169 1.88 7.34 -3.20
N TYR A 170 0.67 6.79 -3.31
CA TYR A 170 -0.54 7.32 -2.66
C TYR A 170 -1.59 6.21 -2.46
N ASN A 171 -2.53 6.43 -1.56
CA ASN A 171 -3.64 5.51 -1.31
C ASN A 171 -4.65 5.53 -2.46
N GLY A 172 -5.09 4.38 -2.96
CA GLY A 172 -6.00 4.27 -4.09
C GLY A 172 -5.32 4.36 -5.46
N GLN A 173 -4.04 3.99 -5.54
CA GLN A 173 -3.29 4.00 -6.79
C GLN A 173 -3.65 2.80 -7.67
N ILE A 174 -3.75 3.05 -8.99
CA ILE A 174 -3.88 1.99 -9.99
C ILE A 174 -2.55 1.77 -10.68
N PHE A 175 -2.22 0.49 -10.85
CA PHE A 175 -1.14 0.04 -11.71
C PHE A 175 -1.70 -0.73 -12.89
N SER A 176 -1.05 -0.59 -14.05
CA SER A 176 -1.29 -1.40 -15.23
C SER A 176 0.00 -2.13 -15.59
N THR A 177 -0.11 -3.41 -15.94
CA THR A 177 1.00 -4.20 -16.47
C THR A 177 0.47 -5.22 -17.48
N THR A 178 1.26 -5.57 -18.49
CA THR A 178 0.90 -6.62 -19.45
C THR A 178 1.74 -7.84 -19.18
N LEU A 179 1.09 -8.97 -18.93
CA LEU A 179 1.79 -10.24 -18.66
C LEU A 179 1.71 -11.16 -19.87
N PRO A 180 2.72 -12.01 -20.12
CA PRO A 180 2.71 -12.93 -21.26
C PRO A 180 1.89 -14.21 -20.99
N PHE A 181 1.02 -14.20 -19.99
CA PHE A 181 0.18 -15.32 -19.58
C PHE A 181 -1.10 -14.84 -18.89
N LYS A 182 -2.10 -15.71 -18.88
CA LYS A 182 -3.32 -15.55 -18.09
C LYS A 182 -3.01 -15.81 -16.61
N ILE A 183 -3.46 -14.92 -15.74
CA ILE A 183 -3.27 -15.02 -14.29
C ILE A 183 -4.29 -15.99 -13.69
N ASP A 184 -3.79 -16.92 -12.89
CA ASP A 184 -4.58 -17.83 -12.07
C ASP A 184 -4.71 -17.32 -10.63
N SER A 185 -3.61 -16.80 -10.07
CA SER A 185 -3.61 -16.20 -8.73
C SER A 185 -2.51 -15.16 -8.58
N ILE A 186 -2.65 -14.28 -7.58
CA ILE A 186 -1.62 -13.31 -7.20
C ILE A 186 -1.34 -13.39 -5.70
N VAL A 187 -0.10 -13.09 -5.33
CA VAL A 187 0.35 -13.03 -3.94
C VAL A 187 1.04 -11.69 -3.71
N PHE A 188 0.60 -10.99 -2.68
CA PHE A 188 1.22 -9.74 -2.22
C PHE A 188 2.42 -10.06 -1.34
N ASP A 189 3.54 -9.39 -1.60
CA ASP A 189 4.78 -9.45 -0.81
C ASP A 189 5.17 -10.86 -0.34
N PRO A 190 5.34 -11.84 -1.25
CA PRO A 190 5.60 -13.23 -0.87
C PRO A 190 6.93 -13.41 -0.12
N GLU A 191 7.86 -12.47 -0.28
CA GLU A 191 9.18 -12.48 0.36
C GLU A 191 9.21 -11.64 1.65
N LEU A 192 8.07 -11.07 2.07
CA LEU A 192 7.90 -10.32 3.31
C LEU A 192 8.85 -9.11 3.41
N HIS A 193 9.02 -8.33 2.35
CA HIS A 193 9.85 -7.14 2.39
C HIS A 193 9.29 -6.03 3.30
N LEU A 194 7.98 -6.01 3.55
CA LEU A 194 7.27 -4.88 4.16
C LEU A 194 6.68 -5.21 5.53
N ILE A 195 6.70 -4.23 6.43
CA ILE A 195 5.83 -4.26 7.62
C ILE A 195 4.41 -3.94 7.14
N SER A 196 3.58 -4.97 7.04
CA SER A 196 2.16 -4.87 6.71
C SER A 196 1.41 -6.08 7.25
N PHE A 197 0.12 -5.91 7.54
CA PHE A 197 -0.70 -6.96 8.14
C PHE A 197 -2.11 -6.91 7.59
N ASP A 198 -2.88 -7.99 7.75
CA ASP A 198 -4.28 -8.06 7.34
C ASP A 198 -4.52 -7.66 5.87
N ASN A 199 -3.52 -7.96 5.03
CA ASN A 199 -3.54 -7.66 3.60
C ASN A 199 -4.59 -8.52 2.89
N THR A 200 -5.32 -7.95 1.95
CA THR A 200 -6.36 -8.67 1.20
C THR A 200 -6.13 -8.57 -0.31
N ILE A 201 -6.54 -9.63 -1.01
CA ILE A 201 -6.43 -9.73 -2.46
C ILE A 201 -7.77 -10.21 -3.00
N GLN A 202 -8.31 -9.50 -3.99
CA GLN A 202 -9.57 -9.84 -4.62
C GLN A 202 -9.47 -9.70 -6.14
N GLN A 203 -9.79 -10.76 -6.87
CA GLN A 203 -10.04 -10.64 -8.31
C GLN A 203 -11.43 -10.03 -8.51
N VAL A 204 -11.53 -8.99 -9.33
CA VAL A 204 -12.80 -8.35 -9.68
C VAL A 204 -13.03 -8.42 -11.19
N PRO A 205 -14.28 -8.62 -11.68
CA PRO A 205 -14.55 -8.71 -13.11
C PRO A 205 -14.36 -7.39 -13.90
N GLY A 206 -14.02 -6.28 -13.24
CA GLY A 206 -14.58 -4.96 -13.59
C GLY A 206 -13.68 -3.88 -14.20
N PHE A 207 -12.40 -4.09 -14.52
CA PHE A 207 -11.56 -2.99 -15.08
C PHE A 207 -11.10 -3.15 -16.53
N ALA A 208 -11.32 -4.33 -17.13
CA ALA A 208 -10.73 -4.69 -18.41
C ALA A 208 -11.22 -3.79 -19.56
N ASP A 209 -12.54 -3.61 -19.70
CA ASP A 209 -13.13 -3.09 -20.95
C ASP A 209 -14.14 -1.95 -20.77
N ALA A 210 -14.47 -1.56 -19.53
CA ALA A 210 -15.52 -0.56 -19.26
C ALA A 210 -14.93 0.83 -18.99
N SER A 211 -15.52 1.86 -19.61
CA SER A 211 -15.16 3.27 -19.35
C SER A 211 -15.54 3.72 -17.93
N VAL A 212 -16.54 3.07 -17.33
CA VAL A 212 -16.96 3.27 -15.94
C VAL A 212 -17.43 1.93 -15.38
N SER A 213 -17.03 1.55 -14.17
CA SER A 213 -17.50 0.33 -13.50
C SER A 213 -17.67 0.53 -11.99
N VAL A 214 -18.39 -0.38 -11.34
CA VAL A 214 -18.64 -0.36 -9.89
C VAL A 214 -18.27 -1.70 -9.29
N PHE A 215 -17.51 -1.69 -8.21
CA PHE A 215 -17.14 -2.89 -7.45
C PHE A 215 -16.80 -2.56 -5.98
N PRO A 216 -16.86 -3.53 -5.07
CA PRO A 216 -17.46 -4.84 -5.30
C PRO A 216 -18.96 -4.69 -5.61
N ASN A 217 -19.49 -5.60 -6.42
CA ASN A 217 -20.89 -5.60 -6.80
C ASN A 217 -21.35 -7.06 -6.89
N PRO A 218 -22.08 -7.59 -5.88
CA PRO A 218 -22.64 -6.87 -4.72
C PRO A 218 -21.62 -6.37 -3.69
N SER A 219 -22.00 -5.42 -2.83
CA SER A 219 -21.18 -4.98 -1.68
C SER A 219 -22.01 -4.59 -0.45
N SER A 220 -21.38 -4.57 0.73
CA SER A 220 -22.03 -4.21 2.00
C SER A 220 -21.89 -2.70 2.25
N ASP A 221 -20.82 -2.22 2.90
CA ASP A 221 -20.77 -0.83 3.40
C ASP A 221 -20.01 0.15 2.51
N ASN A 222 -19.32 -0.36 1.49
CA ASN A 222 -18.53 0.45 0.57
C ASN A 222 -18.65 -0.09 -0.85
N LEU A 223 -18.52 0.81 -1.81
CA LEU A 223 -18.28 0.49 -3.21
C LEU A 223 -17.25 1.48 -3.74
N THR A 224 -16.61 1.14 -4.83
CA THR A 224 -15.75 2.05 -5.58
C THR A 224 -16.24 2.12 -7.02
N VAL A 225 -16.33 3.34 -7.53
CA VAL A 225 -16.62 3.61 -8.93
C VAL A 225 -15.30 3.87 -9.65
N TYR A 226 -14.98 3.04 -10.62
CA TYR A 226 -13.85 3.23 -11.51
C TYR A 226 -14.25 4.01 -12.74
N PHE A 227 -13.32 4.80 -13.26
CA PHE A 227 -13.39 5.53 -14.52
C PHE A 227 -12.12 5.21 -15.33
N SER A 228 -12.26 4.96 -16.63
CA SER A 228 -11.11 4.90 -17.52
C SER A 228 -10.38 6.25 -17.54
N ALA A 229 -9.07 6.28 -17.83
CA ALA A 229 -8.30 7.52 -17.92
C ALA A 229 -8.91 8.57 -18.87
N ASP A 230 -9.61 8.11 -19.92
CA ASP A 230 -10.26 8.96 -20.91
C ASP A 230 -11.67 9.44 -20.50
N PHE A 231 -12.13 9.07 -19.30
CA PHE A 231 -13.44 9.45 -18.77
C PHE A 231 -13.26 10.26 -17.49
N ILE A 232 -13.45 11.58 -17.59
CA ILE A 232 -13.33 12.51 -16.46
C ILE A 232 -14.75 12.82 -15.96
N PRO A 233 -15.20 12.21 -14.85
CA PRO A 233 -16.54 12.48 -14.33
C PRO A 233 -16.62 13.86 -13.67
N ASP A 234 -17.66 14.62 -13.99
CA ASP A 234 -17.95 15.91 -13.34
C ASP A 234 -19.02 15.76 -12.25
N PHE A 235 -19.82 14.69 -12.33
CA PHE A 235 -20.97 14.48 -11.45
C PHE A 235 -21.31 13.01 -11.26
N ILE A 236 -21.70 12.66 -10.05
CA ILE A 236 -22.23 11.33 -9.71
C ILE A 236 -23.53 11.45 -8.93
N SER A 237 -24.45 10.51 -9.17
CA SER A 237 -25.66 10.36 -8.39
C SER A 237 -26.05 8.90 -8.21
N VAL A 238 -26.61 8.59 -7.04
CA VAL A 238 -27.10 7.27 -6.66
C VAL A 238 -28.63 7.36 -6.53
N PHE A 239 -29.33 6.47 -7.22
CA PHE A 239 -30.79 6.35 -7.18
C PHE A 239 -31.18 4.98 -6.62
N SER A 240 -32.27 4.92 -5.88
CA SER A 240 -32.96 3.65 -5.62
C SER A 240 -33.69 3.16 -6.87
N ILE A 241 -34.11 1.89 -6.87
CA ILE A 241 -34.73 1.25 -8.04
C ILE A 241 -36.08 1.89 -8.46
N ASP A 242 -36.75 2.57 -7.54
CA ASP A 242 -37.96 3.37 -7.77
C ASP A 242 -37.66 4.76 -8.36
N GLY A 243 -36.39 5.10 -8.58
CA GLY A 243 -35.96 6.33 -9.22
C GLY A 243 -35.76 7.52 -8.27
N LYS A 244 -35.92 7.33 -6.95
CA LYS A 244 -35.62 8.37 -5.97
C LYS A 244 -34.11 8.61 -5.87
N GLU A 245 -33.69 9.87 -5.95
CA GLU A 245 -32.30 10.26 -5.73
C GLU A 245 -31.94 10.15 -4.25
N ILE A 246 -30.90 9.39 -3.95
CA ILE A 246 -30.41 9.13 -2.60
C ILE A 246 -29.23 10.05 -2.27
N PHE A 247 -28.33 10.21 -3.23
CA PHE A 247 -27.11 11.00 -3.10
C PHE A 247 -26.71 11.58 -4.45
N SER A 248 -26.17 12.79 -4.45
CA SER A 248 -25.46 13.33 -5.59
C SER A 248 -24.33 14.25 -5.17
N SER A 249 -23.29 14.33 -6.00
CA SER A 249 -22.11 15.14 -5.74
C SER A 249 -21.41 15.52 -7.03
N SER A 250 -20.93 16.76 -7.08
CA SER A 250 -19.95 17.19 -8.07
C SER A 250 -18.61 16.50 -7.77
N ILE A 251 -18.02 15.91 -8.79
CA ILE A 251 -16.73 15.25 -8.67
C ILE A 251 -15.65 16.23 -9.12
N SER A 252 -14.63 16.42 -8.27
CA SER A 252 -13.38 17.05 -8.65
C SER A 252 -12.27 16.06 -8.28
N LEU A 253 -11.87 15.25 -9.25
CA LEU A 253 -10.76 14.31 -9.08
C LEU A 253 -9.45 15.07 -9.23
N GLU A 254 -8.48 14.77 -8.38
CA GLU A 254 -7.10 15.20 -8.61
C GLU A 254 -6.58 14.58 -9.93
N GLU A 255 -5.60 15.22 -10.57
CA GLU A 255 -5.01 14.70 -11.81
C GLU A 255 -4.63 13.22 -11.65
N LYS A 256 -5.22 12.35 -12.48
CA LYS A 256 -5.04 10.87 -12.53
C LYS A 256 -5.87 10.03 -11.56
N GLN A 257 -6.70 10.62 -10.70
CA GLN A 257 -7.60 9.81 -9.89
C GLN A 257 -8.70 9.21 -10.78
N THR A 258 -8.76 7.88 -10.85
CA THR A 258 -9.68 7.11 -11.70
C THR A 258 -10.69 6.31 -10.88
N MET A 259 -10.75 6.58 -9.57
CA MET A 259 -11.49 5.79 -8.59
C MET A 259 -12.14 6.69 -7.58
N LEU A 260 -13.44 6.50 -7.36
CA LEU A 260 -14.21 7.21 -6.35
C LEU A 260 -14.82 6.21 -5.36
N PRO A 261 -14.25 6.07 -4.15
CA PRO A 261 -14.88 5.29 -3.10
C PRO A 261 -16.15 6.00 -2.62
N ILE A 262 -17.20 5.23 -2.40
CA ILE A 262 -18.49 5.70 -1.87
C ILE A 262 -18.85 4.84 -0.66
N THR A 263 -18.98 5.48 0.49
CA THR A 263 -19.50 4.87 1.70
C THR A 263 -21.02 4.75 1.60
N THR A 264 -21.54 3.56 1.90
CA THR A 264 -22.95 3.21 1.75
C THR A 264 -23.52 2.52 2.99
N ASP A 265 -22.84 2.62 4.13
CA ASP A 265 -23.21 2.10 5.46
C ASP A 265 -24.66 2.45 5.86
N LYS A 266 -25.13 3.64 5.48
CA LYS A 266 -26.47 4.14 5.81
C LYS A 266 -27.58 3.68 4.87
N LEU A 267 -27.25 2.99 3.79
CA LEU A 267 -28.25 2.51 2.84
C LEU A 267 -28.87 1.19 3.32
N THR A 268 -30.05 0.86 2.83
CA THR A 268 -30.67 -0.45 3.09
C THR A 268 -30.24 -1.45 2.02
N ALA A 269 -30.25 -2.75 2.33
CA ALA A 269 -30.05 -3.79 1.33
C ALA A 269 -31.04 -3.62 0.16
N GLY A 270 -30.56 -3.76 -1.07
CA GLY A 270 -31.38 -3.52 -2.26
C GLY A 270 -30.60 -3.22 -3.54
N VAL A 271 -31.34 -2.93 -4.61
CA VAL A 271 -30.78 -2.58 -5.92
C VAL A 271 -30.79 -1.07 -6.10
N TYR A 272 -29.65 -0.54 -6.52
CA TYR A 272 -29.44 0.89 -6.76
C TYR A 272 -28.88 1.12 -8.18
N LEU A 273 -29.10 2.32 -8.70
CA LEU A 273 -28.54 2.79 -9.96
C LEU A 273 -27.57 3.94 -9.71
N ILE A 274 -26.34 3.79 -10.16
CA ILE A 274 -25.29 4.81 -10.09
C ILE A 274 -25.19 5.46 -11.45
N LYS A 275 -25.48 6.76 -11.52
CA LYS A 275 -25.31 7.58 -12.73
C LYS A 275 -24.06 8.43 -12.60
N VAL A 276 -23.23 8.39 -13.62
CA VAL A 276 -22.02 9.19 -13.73
C VAL A 276 -22.11 10.03 -15.00
N LYS A 277 -21.77 11.32 -14.90
CA LYS A 277 -21.79 12.26 -16.02
C LYS A 277 -20.40 12.83 -16.30
N HIS A 278 -20.11 13.02 -17.58
CA HIS A 278 -18.99 13.80 -18.11
C HIS A 278 -19.54 14.69 -19.22
N GLY A 279 -19.70 15.99 -18.95
CA GLY A 279 -20.45 16.91 -19.80
C GLY A 279 -21.88 16.40 -20.11
N VAL A 280 -22.15 16.10 -21.39
CA VAL A 280 -23.43 15.55 -21.85
C VAL A 280 -23.49 14.01 -21.79
N ALA A 281 -22.35 13.34 -21.68
CA ALA A 281 -22.30 11.88 -21.64
C ALA A 281 -22.76 11.39 -20.26
N THR A 282 -23.66 10.40 -20.26
CA THR A 282 -24.12 9.73 -19.03
C THR A 282 -23.87 8.23 -19.12
N ARG A 283 -23.36 7.65 -18.03
CA ARG A 283 -23.26 6.20 -17.82
C ARG A 283 -24.10 5.83 -16.62
N THR A 284 -24.87 4.75 -16.74
CA THR A 284 -25.70 4.22 -15.64
C THR A 284 -25.25 2.81 -15.33
N LEU A 285 -24.97 2.53 -14.07
CA LEU A 285 -24.44 1.28 -13.57
C LEU A 285 -25.40 0.74 -12.51
N ARG A 286 -25.66 -0.56 -12.54
CA ARG A 286 -26.45 -1.24 -11.51
C ARG A 286 -25.53 -1.71 -10.39
N TRP A 287 -25.89 -1.42 -9.16
CA TRP A 287 -25.19 -1.89 -7.96
C TRP A 287 -26.17 -2.57 -7.00
N ILE A 288 -25.73 -3.62 -6.32
CA ILE A 288 -26.50 -4.38 -5.34
C ILE A 288 -25.86 -4.17 -3.96
N LYS A 289 -26.62 -3.59 -3.03
CA LYS A 289 -26.26 -3.54 -1.61
C LYS A 289 -26.77 -4.80 -0.91
N LEU A 290 -25.86 -5.46 -0.19
CA LEU A 290 -26.15 -6.60 0.69
C LEU A 290 -26.76 -6.16 2.02
#